data_AF-A0A940SP45-F1
#
_entry.id   AF-A0A940SP45-F1
#
_cell.length_a   1.000
_cell.length_b   1.000
_cell.length_c   1.000
_cell.angle_alpha   90.00
_cell.angle_beta   90.00
_cell.angle_gamma   90.00
#
_symmetry.space_group_name_H-M   'P 1'
#
loop_
_entity.id
_entity.type
_entity.pdbx_description
1 polymer ?
#
loop_
_entity_poly.entity_id
_entity_poly.type
_entity_poly.pdbx_seq_one_letter_code
_entity_poly.pdbx_strand_id
1 'polypeptide(L)'
;DMLMQTDSSLTVSVPPALYAAAAECIPAARERSVLCGTMLEALTWERRGRYLTVNAVYTEEPEAVREKKRRLTAYASEWAKTVAADPPAVRVLLAHELLCTGCAYSETAPDCGSAYGALIGSAARCSGYAEGFALLTEAAGVPVRIITGTGKDGAHAWNLVRLDGDWYHADSTWDSTAADRHAYFLRDDRFMMQTHTWDRSAYPAADGGALRCETIVQQMRDAVIPFSADKTGRRASACAPH
;
A
#
# COMPACT_ATOMS: atom_id res chain seq x y z
N ASP A 1 22.24 8.40 20.41
CA ASP A 1 23.17 7.33 20.01
C ASP A 1 22.54 5.97 20.15
N MET A 2 22.52 5.20 19.06
CA MET A 2 22.05 3.82 19.01
C MET A 2 23.15 2.93 19.56
N LEU A 3 22.85 2.14 20.59
CA LEU A 3 23.87 1.41 21.35
C LEU A 3 23.86 -0.08 21.09
N MET A 4 22.67 -0.65 20.88
CA MET A 4 22.48 -2.05 20.47
C MET A 4 21.19 -2.18 19.68
N GLN A 5 21.25 -3.00 18.63
CA GLN A 5 20.09 -3.43 17.86
C GLN A 5 20.14 -4.94 17.73
N THR A 6 19.06 -5.60 18.16
CA THR A 6 18.73 -6.98 17.87
C THR A 6 17.42 -7.01 17.06
N ASP A 7 16.92 -8.19 16.72
CA ASP A 7 15.69 -8.31 15.92
C ASP A 7 14.44 -7.93 16.69
N SER A 8 14.49 -8.18 17.99
CA SER A 8 13.39 -8.02 18.93
C SER A 8 13.67 -6.90 19.92
N SER A 9 14.77 -6.17 19.79
CA SER A 9 15.03 -5.00 20.62
C SER A 9 15.91 -3.95 19.96
N LEU A 10 15.53 -2.69 20.13
CA LEU A 10 16.32 -1.53 19.77
C LEU A 10 16.59 -0.72 21.04
N THR A 11 17.85 -0.57 21.43
CA THR A 11 18.26 0.27 22.56
C THR A 11 18.88 1.56 22.07
N VAL A 12 18.24 2.67 22.44
CA VAL A 12 18.66 4.03 22.07
C VAL A 12 18.93 4.84 23.34
N SER A 13 20.03 5.58 23.35
CA SER A 13 20.22 6.63 24.36
C SER A 13 19.42 7.85 23.96
N VAL A 14 18.44 8.19 24.81
CA VAL A 14 17.56 9.35 24.63
C VAL A 14 17.89 10.35 25.74
N PRO A 15 18.07 11.65 25.44
CA PRO A 15 18.21 12.67 26.46
C PRO A 15 16.94 12.78 27.34
N PRO A 16 17.06 13.09 28.64
CA PRO A 16 15.88 13.12 29.52
C PRO A 16 14.74 14.04 29.09
N ALA A 17 15.06 15.16 28.45
CA ALA A 17 14.07 16.10 27.93
C ALA A 17 13.24 15.55 26.77
N LEU A 18 13.70 14.48 26.10
CA LEU A 18 13.04 13.88 24.92
C LEU A 18 12.26 12.60 25.25
N TYR A 19 12.23 12.16 26.52
CA TYR A 19 11.59 10.90 26.90
C TYR A 19 10.09 10.88 26.65
N ALA A 20 9.37 11.95 26.96
CA ALA A 20 7.92 12.02 26.74
C ALA A 20 7.58 11.91 25.24
N ALA A 21 8.29 12.68 24.41
CA ALA A 21 8.14 12.62 22.96
C ALA A 21 8.50 11.24 22.38
N ALA A 22 9.58 10.61 22.88
CA ALA A 22 9.94 9.26 22.46
C ALA A 22 8.87 8.22 22.83
N ALA A 23 8.31 8.30 24.04
CA ALA A 23 7.24 7.40 24.49
C ALA A 23 5.95 7.56 23.67
N GLU A 24 5.61 8.77 23.22
CA GLU A 24 4.47 9.02 22.32
C GLU A 24 4.72 8.53 20.89
N CYS A 25 5.97 8.59 20.41
CA CYS A 25 6.31 8.19 19.04
C CYS A 25 6.37 6.66 18.84
N ILE A 26 6.61 5.88 19.89
CA ILE A 26 6.79 4.42 19.80
C ILE A 26 5.49 3.70 19.39
N PRO A 27 4.31 3.98 19.99
CA PRO A 27 3.04 3.48 19.47
C PRO A 27 2.77 3.90 18.02
N ALA A 28 3.06 5.16 17.66
CA ALA A 28 2.90 5.63 16.28
C ALA A 28 3.86 4.93 15.29
N ALA A 29 5.04 4.50 15.76
CA ALA A 29 5.98 3.73 14.95
C ALA A 29 5.49 2.29 14.69
N ARG A 30 4.70 1.70 15.60
CA ARG A 30 4.00 0.43 15.37
C ARG A 30 3.03 0.54 14.19
N GLU A 31 2.23 1.60 14.17
CA GLU A 31 1.23 1.84 13.13
C GLU A 31 1.84 2.17 11.76
N ARG A 32 3.05 2.74 11.73
CA ARG A 32 3.79 3.09 10.50
C ARG A 32 4.70 1.98 9.98
N SER A 33 4.94 0.92 10.75
CA SER A 33 5.75 -0.21 10.29
C SER A 33 4.89 -1.13 9.42
N VAL A 34 4.79 -0.79 8.12
CA VAL A 34 4.15 -1.61 7.06
C VAL A 34 4.82 -2.99 6.93
N LEU A 35 5.98 -3.17 7.56
CA LEU A 35 6.70 -4.43 7.66
C LEU A 35 6.22 -5.21 8.89
N CYS A 36 5.15 -6.00 8.70
CA CYS A 36 4.65 -7.04 9.62
C CYS A 36 3.73 -6.58 10.76
N GLY A 37 2.70 -5.78 10.46
CA GLY A 37 1.66 -5.42 11.42
C GLY A 37 1.02 -6.62 12.13
N THR A 38 0.96 -7.79 11.48
CA THR A 38 0.38 -9.01 12.06
C THR A 38 1.35 -10.00 12.69
N MET A 39 2.68 -9.85 12.52
CA MET A 39 3.64 -10.70 13.24
C MET A 39 4.06 -10.07 14.56
N LEU A 40 3.92 -8.75 14.70
CA LEU A 40 4.26 -8.00 15.91
C LEU A 40 3.15 -8.11 16.95
N GLU A 41 3.31 -9.04 17.88
CA GLU A 41 2.41 -9.28 19.00
C GLU A 41 2.37 -8.08 19.95
N ALA A 42 3.55 -7.59 20.33
CA ALA A 42 3.68 -6.45 21.23
C ALA A 42 4.90 -5.58 20.90
N LEU A 43 4.75 -4.27 21.06
CA LEU A 43 5.86 -3.34 21.13
C LEU A 43 5.90 -2.80 22.56
N THR A 44 6.86 -3.28 23.35
CA THR A 44 7.06 -2.83 24.74
C THR A 44 8.26 -1.93 24.82
N TRP A 45 8.40 -1.21 25.92
CA TRP A 45 9.63 -0.46 26.18
C TRP A 45 9.96 -0.50 27.66
N GLU A 46 11.25 -0.52 27.97
CA GLU A 46 11.76 -0.41 29.33
C GLU A 46 12.77 0.74 29.44
N ARG A 47 12.78 1.37 30.63
CA ARG A 47 13.75 2.41 30.98
C ARG A 47 14.82 1.82 31.88
N ARG A 48 16.08 1.95 31.48
CA ARG A 48 17.24 1.64 32.33
C ARG A 48 18.19 2.83 32.35
N GLY A 49 18.07 3.67 33.38
CA GLY A 49 18.86 4.90 33.53
C GLY A 49 18.61 5.88 32.37
N ARG A 50 19.65 6.18 31.59
CA ARG A 50 19.59 7.08 30.41
C ARG A 50 19.23 6.39 29.09
N TYR A 51 18.83 5.13 29.17
CA TYR A 51 18.56 4.28 28.03
C TYR A 51 17.08 3.91 27.98
N LEU A 52 16.54 3.99 26.77
CA LEU A 52 15.25 3.45 26.42
C LEU A 52 15.50 2.24 25.53
N THR A 53 14.99 1.08 25.95
CA THR A 53 14.97 -0.13 25.12
C THR A 53 13.56 -0.34 24.64
N VAL A 54 13.36 -0.36 23.33
CA VAL A 54 12.10 -0.77 22.70
C VAL A 54 12.23 -2.25 22.36
N ASN A 55 11.31 -3.09 22.82
CA ASN A 55 11.27 -4.51 22.50
C ASN A 55 10.09 -4.82 21.58
N ALA A 56 10.36 -5.51 20.48
CA ALA A 56 9.36 -6.06 19.58
C ALA A 56 9.21 -7.56 19.88
N VAL A 57 8.01 -7.97 20.30
CA VAL A 57 7.61 -9.36 20.49
C VAL A 57 6.91 -9.82 19.22
N TYR A 58 7.40 -10.92 18.65
CA TYR A 58 6.82 -11.51 17.46
C TYR A 58 6.17 -12.85 17.78
N THR A 59 5.11 -13.18 17.06
CA THR A 59 4.40 -14.48 17.17
C THR A 59 5.18 -15.66 16.58
N GLU A 60 6.33 -15.39 15.96
CA GLU A 60 7.19 -16.35 15.29
C GLU A 60 8.65 -16.18 15.73
N GLU A 61 9.46 -17.22 15.50
CA GLU A 61 10.90 -17.18 15.77
C GLU A 61 11.57 -16.01 15.03
N PRO A 62 12.50 -15.27 15.68
CA PRO A 62 13.11 -14.06 15.11
C PRO A 62 13.74 -14.26 13.72
N GLU A 63 14.36 -15.42 13.47
CA GLU A 63 14.96 -15.73 12.17
C GLU A 63 13.93 -15.91 11.05
N ALA A 64 12.77 -16.52 11.35
CA ALA A 64 11.68 -16.64 10.39
C ALA A 64 11.11 -15.26 10.04
N VAL A 65 10.96 -14.38 11.04
CA VAL A 65 10.52 -13.00 10.84
C VAL A 65 11.53 -12.22 9.98
N ARG A 66 12.84 -12.37 10.24
CA ARG A 66 13.91 -11.77 9.42
C ARG A 66 13.81 -12.23 7.96
N GLU A 67 13.63 -13.52 7.74
CA GLU A 67 13.51 -14.09 6.40
C GLU A 67 12.32 -13.48 5.65
N LYS A 68 11.14 -13.48 6.28
CA LYS A 68 9.92 -12.90 5.69
C LYS A 68 10.11 -11.42 5.36
N LYS A 69 10.67 -10.64 6.28
CA LYS A 69 10.98 -9.21 6.06
C LYS A 69 11.95 -9.00 4.91
N ARG A 70 13.02 -9.80 4.82
CA ARG A 70 14.00 -9.70 3.73
C ARG A 70 13.36 -10.00 2.38
N ARG A 71 12.58 -11.08 2.29
CA ARG A 71 11.87 -11.47 1.06
C ARG A 71 10.88 -10.40 0.64
N LEU A 72 10.08 -9.89 1.58
CA LEU A 72 9.06 -8.89 1.32
C LEU A 72 9.68 -7.55 0.85
N THR A 73 10.75 -7.11 1.52
CA THR A 73 11.51 -5.90 1.15
C THR A 73 12.15 -6.05 -0.23
N ALA A 74 12.76 -7.20 -0.51
CA ALA A 74 13.34 -7.47 -1.82
C ALA A 74 12.27 -7.47 -2.92
N TYR A 75 11.13 -8.13 -2.68
CA TYR A 75 10.01 -8.16 -3.61
C TYR A 75 9.50 -6.75 -3.94
N ALA A 76 9.21 -5.95 -2.92
CA ALA A 76 8.72 -4.58 -3.10
C ALA A 76 9.75 -3.69 -3.82
N SER A 77 11.04 -3.84 -3.50
CA SER A 77 12.13 -3.09 -4.15
C SER A 77 12.28 -3.46 -5.64
N GLU A 78 12.24 -4.75 -5.97
CA GLU A 78 12.30 -5.18 -7.37
C GLU A 78 11.06 -4.73 -8.15
N TRP A 79 9.86 -4.88 -7.57
CA TRP A 79 8.64 -4.37 -8.18
C TRP A 79 8.67 -2.85 -8.38
N ALA A 80 9.17 -2.08 -7.40
CA ALA A 80 9.25 -0.62 -7.53
C ALA A 80 10.14 -0.18 -8.70
N LYS A 81 11.19 -0.94 -9.01
CA LYS A 81 12.05 -0.68 -10.19
C LYS A 81 11.31 -0.90 -11.49
N THR A 82 10.40 -1.88 -11.57
CA THR A 82 9.68 -2.16 -12.82
C THR A 82 8.68 -1.06 -13.17
N VAL A 83 8.13 -0.38 -12.17
CA VAL A 83 7.13 0.69 -12.35
C VAL A 83 7.71 2.11 -12.21
N ALA A 84 9.03 2.24 -12.03
CA ALA A 84 9.67 3.52 -11.70
C ALA A 84 9.50 4.59 -12.79
N ALA A 85 9.37 4.19 -14.05
CA ALA A 85 9.17 5.10 -15.18
C ALA A 85 7.69 5.50 -15.38
N ASP A 86 6.76 4.77 -14.78
CA ASP A 86 5.34 4.98 -14.98
C ASP A 86 4.83 6.22 -14.22
N PRO A 87 3.74 6.87 -14.66
CA PRO A 87 3.06 7.89 -13.88
C PRO A 87 2.53 7.33 -12.55
N PRO A 88 2.45 8.14 -11.47
CA PRO A 88 1.98 7.67 -10.15
C PRO A 88 0.65 6.90 -10.20
N ALA A 89 -0.34 7.39 -10.95
CA ALA A 89 -1.64 6.74 -11.10
C ALA A 89 -1.54 5.34 -11.74
N VAL A 90 -0.62 5.14 -12.69
CA VAL A 90 -0.35 3.85 -13.32
C VAL A 90 0.33 2.90 -12.34
N ARG A 91 1.29 3.38 -11.51
CA ARG A 91 1.93 2.56 -10.48
C ARG A 91 0.92 2.00 -9.48
N VAL A 92 -0.03 2.83 -9.06
CA VAL A 92 -1.11 2.46 -8.15
C VAL A 92 -2.05 1.43 -8.79
N LEU A 93 -2.40 1.61 -10.07
CA LEU A 93 -3.19 0.63 -10.82
C LEU A 93 -2.47 -0.71 -10.92
N LEU A 94 -1.17 -0.72 -11.24
CA LEU A 94 -0.39 -1.95 -11.34
C LEU A 94 -0.22 -2.66 -9.99
N ALA A 95 -0.10 -1.91 -8.88
CA ALA A 95 -0.10 -2.49 -7.53
C ALA A 95 -1.45 -3.17 -7.21
N HIS A 96 -2.56 -2.52 -7.58
CA HIS A 96 -3.91 -3.04 -7.39
C HIS A 96 -4.12 -4.32 -8.22
N GLU A 97 -3.79 -4.28 -9.51
CA GLU A 97 -3.93 -5.43 -10.42
C GLU A 97 -3.10 -6.64 -9.95
N LEU A 98 -1.88 -6.41 -9.46
CA LEU A 98 -1.02 -7.48 -8.93
C LEU A 98 -1.71 -8.25 -7.80
N LEU A 99 -2.42 -7.55 -6.91
CA LEU A 99 -3.15 -8.19 -5.82
C LEU A 99 -4.43 -8.86 -6.31
N CYS A 100 -5.23 -8.17 -7.12
CA CYS A 100 -6.50 -8.71 -7.61
C CYS A 100 -6.34 -9.93 -8.53
N THR A 101 -5.17 -10.07 -9.17
CA THR A 101 -4.85 -11.20 -10.05
C THR A 101 -4.02 -12.28 -9.36
N GLY A 102 -3.12 -11.89 -8.45
CA GLY A 102 -2.11 -12.78 -7.87
C GLY A 102 -2.40 -13.26 -6.44
N CYS A 103 -3.45 -12.77 -5.80
CA CYS A 103 -3.84 -13.15 -4.45
C CYS A 103 -5.27 -13.70 -4.43
N ALA A 104 -5.49 -14.81 -3.71
CA ALA A 104 -6.80 -15.36 -3.43
C ALA A 104 -7.31 -14.88 -2.06
N TYR A 105 -8.62 -14.64 -1.92
CA TYR A 105 -9.19 -14.36 -0.59
C TYR A 105 -9.14 -15.62 0.29
N SER A 106 -8.56 -15.51 1.48
CA SER A 106 -8.49 -16.59 2.46
C SER A 106 -8.37 -16.05 3.89
N GLU A 107 -9.15 -16.60 4.81
CA GLU A 107 -9.09 -16.29 6.23
C GLU A 107 -8.23 -17.28 7.04
N THR A 108 -7.80 -18.36 6.40
CA THR A 108 -7.13 -19.49 7.06
C THR A 108 -5.74 -19.77 6.50
N ALA A 109 -5.36 -19.15 5.37
CA ALA A 109 -4.03 -19.30 4.82
C ALA A 109 -2.96 -18.78 5.81
N PRO A 110 -1.75 -19.37 5.81
CA PRO A 110 -0.63 -18.85 6.57
C PRO A 110 -0.37 -17.38 6.23
N ASP A 111 -0.08 -16.56 7.24
CA ASP A 111 0.21 -15.15 7.07
C ASP A 111 -0.89 -14.32 6.39
N CYS A 112 -2.12 -14.85 6.27
CA CYS A 112 -3.21 -14.22 5.52
C CYS A 112 -3.57 -12.81 5.99
N GLY A 113 -3.19 -12.46 7.22
CA GLY A 113 -3.38 -11.13 7.77
C GLY A 113 -2.37 -10.08 7.28
N SER A 114 -1.32 -10.47 6.55
CA SER A 114 -0.16 -9.61 6.26
C SER A 114 0.10 -9.38 4.76
N ALA A 115 0.91 -8.38 4.45
CA ALA A 115 1.49 -8.21 3.11
C ALA A 115 2.24 -9.45 2.62
N TYR A 116 2.85 -10.24 3.52
CA TYR A 116 3.57 -11.46 3.15
C TYR A 116 2.59 -12.53 2.64
N GLY A 117 1.46 -12.73 3.30
CA GLY A 117 0.41 -13.63 2.82
C GLY A 117 -0.11 -13.22 1.44
N ALA A 118 -0.31 -11.92 1.22
CA ALA A 118 -0.82 -11.41 -0.05
C ALA A 118 0.20 -11.50 -1.21
N LEU A 119 1.43 -11.04 -1.00
CA LEU A 119 2.42 -10.87 -2.07
C LEU A 119 3.32 -12.10 -2.29
N ILE A 120 3.56 -12.89 -1.25
CA ILE A 120 4.43 -14.07 -1.30
C ILE A 120 3.63 -15.36 -1.18
N GLY A 121 2.64 -15.38 -0.28
CA GLY A 121 1.75 -16.53 -0.08
C GLY A 121 0.63 -16.65 -1.11
N SER A 122 0.36 -15.58 -1.88
CA SER A 122 -0.76 -15.49 -2.83
C SER A 122 -2.14 -15.79 -2.22
N ALA A 123 -2.30 -15.62 -0.90
CA ALA A 123 -3.56 -15.81 -0.21
C ALA A 123 -3.65 -14.95 1.05
N ALA A 124 -4.68 -14.11 1.14
CA ALA A 124 -4.85 -13.17 2.24
C ALA A 124 -6.32 -12.83 2.53
N ARG A 125 -6.57 -12.31 3.73
CA ARG A 125 -7.81 -11.60 4.08
C ARG A 125 -7.62 -10.10 3.92
N CYS A 126 -8.66 -9.31 4.19
CA CYS A 126 -8.68 -7.86 3.97
C CYS A 126 -7.44 -7.12 4.48
N SER A 127 -6.95 -7.44 5.69
CA SER A 127 -5.75 -6.79 6.24
C SER A 127 -4.49 -7.11 5.43
N GLY A 128 -4.34 -8.33 4.92
CA GLY A 128 -3.17 -8.70 4.12
C GLY A 128 -3.19 -8.06 2.73
N TYR A 129 -4.35 -7.94 2.11
CA TYR A 129 -4.52 -7.13 0.90
C TYR A 129 -4.16 -5.67 1.15
N ALA A 130 -4.67 -5.07 2.23
CA ALA A 130 -4.43 -3.66 2.55
C ALA A 130 -2.96 -3.36 2.88
N GLU A 131 -2.29 -4.25 3.62
CA GLU A 131 -0.84 -4.16 3.87
C GLU A 131 -0.02 -4.37 2.59
N GLY A 132 -0.39 -5.35 1.76
CA GLY A 132 0.29 -5.63 0.49
C GLY A 132 0.20 -4.45 -0.47
N PHE A 133 -1.00 -3.85 -0.59
CA PHE A 133 -1.23 -2.70 -1.44
C PHE A 133 -0.47 -1.47 -0.93
N ALA A 134 -0.49 -1.23 0.38
CA ALA A 134 0.28 -0.17 1.00
C ALA A 134 1.78 -0.34 0.72
N LEU A 135 2.33 -1.53 0.93
CA LEU A 135 3.75 -1.79 0.74
C LEU A 135 4.20 -1.51 -0.70
N LEU A 136 3.47 -2.01 -1.70
CA LEU A 136 3.79 -1.74 -3.10
C LEU A 136 3.66 -0.25 -3.37
N THR A 137 2.54 0.37 -3.02
CA THR A 137 2.28 1.78 -3.32
C THR A 137 3.31 2.73 -2.69
N GLU A 138 3.72 2.47 -1.45
CA GLU A 138 4.81 3.21 -0.78
C GLU A 138 6.16 2.99 -1.47
N ALA A 139 6.48 1.75 -1.86
CA ALA A 139 7.71 1.45 -2.57
C ALA A 139 7.78 2.14 -3.94
N ALA A 140 6.63 2.36 -4.59
CA ALA A 140 6.49 3.16 -5.82
C ALA A 140 6.56 4.68 -5.60
N GLY A 141 6.71 5.13 -4.35
CA GLY A 141 6.81 6.55 -3.98
C GLY A 141 5.48 7.28 -3.97
N VAL A 142 4.35 6.57 -3.89
CA VAL A 142 3.02 7.18 -3.83
C VAL A 142 2.51 7.14 -2.38
N PRO A 143 2.08 8.27 -1.79
CA PRO A 143 1.56 8.26 -0.43
C PRO A 143 0.28 7.43 -0.33
N VAL A 144 0.23 6.56 0.67
CA VAL A 144 -0.89 5.66 0.94
C VAL A 144 -1.11 5.54 2.45
N ARG A 145 -2.32 5.17 2.84
CA ARG A 145 -2.69 4.85 4.23
C ARG A 145 -3.57 3.62 4.24
N ILE A 146 -3.45 2.80 5.27
CA ILE A 146 -4.43 1.76 5.57
C ILE A 146 -5.56 2.42 6.37
N ILE A 147 -6.81 2.21 5.96
CA ILE A 147 -8.00 2.53 6.76
C ILE A 147 -8.54 1.23 7.35
N THR A 148 -9.03 1.31 8.58
CA THR A 148 -9.86 0.27 9.19
C THR A 148 -11.28 0.79 9.45
N GLY A 149 -12.24 -0.13 9.41
CA GLY A 149 -13.65 0.17 9.61
C GLY A 149 -14.49 -1.08 9.51
N THR A 150 -15.68 -0.94 8.95
CA THR A 150 -16.65 -2.02 8.77
C THR A 150 -17.11 -2.05 7.31
N GLY A 151 -17.11 -3.24 6.70
CA GLY A 151 -17.77 -3.53 5.42
C GLY A 151 -19.06 -4.32 5.63
N LYS A 152 -19.61 -4.92 4.57
CA LYS A 152 -20.85 -5.73 4.65
C LYS A 152 -20.77 -6.88 5.66
N ASP A 153 -19.62 -7.54 5.75
CA ASP A 153 -19.45 -8.78 6.51
C ASP A 153 -18.70 -8.58 7.85
N GLY A 154 -18.55 -7.34 8.31
CA GLY A 154 -17.91 -7.00 9.59
C GLY A 154 -16.65 -6.17 9.44
N ALA A 155 -15.70 -6.36 10.37
CA ALA A 155 -14.48 -5.57 10.42
C ALA A 155 -13.68 -5.69 9.11
N HIS A 156 -13.27 -4.55 8.55
CA HIS A 156 -12.65 -4.49 7.24
C HIS A 156 -11.46 -3.53 7.22
N ALA A 157 -10.51 -3.79 6.32
CA ALA A 157 -9.35 -2.95 6.08
C ALA A 157 -9.14 -2.77 4.58
N TRP A 158 -8.85 -1.55 4.17
CA TRP A 158 -8.58 -1.14 2.78
C TRP A 158 -7.63 0.06 2.78
N ASN A 159 -7.48 0.77 1.65
CA ASN A 159 -6.49 1.84 1.53
C ASN A 159 -7.07 3.20 1.08
N LEU A 160 -6.38 4.26 1.49
CA LEU A 160 -6.39 5.57 0.83
C LEU A 160 -5.08 5.77 0.10
N VAL A 161 -5.14 6.25 -1.14
CA VAL A 161 -3.98 6.61 -1.94
C VAL A 161 -4.08 8.07 -2.34
N ARG A 162 -2.94 8.79 -2.32
CA ARG A 162 -2.88 10.20 -2.70
C ARG A 162 -2.31 10.36 -4.11
N LEU A 163 -3.12 10.88 -5.02
CA LEU A 163 -2.75 11.16 -6.40
C LEU A 163 -3.07 12.62 -6.71
N ASP A 164 -2.13 13.33 -7.33
CA ASP A 164 -2.28 14.73 -7.76
C ASP A 164 -2.81 15.69 -6.67
N GLY A 165 -2.52 15.38 -5.41
CA GLY A 165 -2.90 16.20 -4.25
C GLY A 165 -4.14 15.71 -3.51
N ASP A 166 -4.98 14.91 -4.16
CA ASP A 166 -6.25 14.40 -3.64
C ASP A 166 -6.13 12.96 -3.12
N TRP A 167 -6.98 12.61 -2.16
CA TRP A 167 -7.08 11.25 -1.63
C TRP A 167 -8.19 10.47 -2.31
N TYR A 168 -7.96 9.18 -2.51
CA TYR A 168 -8.90 8.24 -3.11
C TYR A 168 -8.90 6.92 -2.35
N HIS A 169 -10.05 6.29 -2.25
CA HIS A 169 -10.16 4.93 -1.74
C HIS A 169 -9.75 3.90 -2.79
N ALA A 170 -9.11 2.84 -2.34
CA ALA A 170 -8.84 1.63 -3.10
C ALA A 170 -9.08 0.41 -2.20
N ASP A 171 -9.98 -0.50 -2.62
CA ASP A 171 -10.27 -1.76 -1.93
C ASP A 171 -9.99 -2.96 -2.84
N SER A 172 -8.72 -3.37 -2.89
CA SER A 172 -8.28 -4.53 -3.66
C SER A 172 -8.90 -5.84 -3.18
N THR A 173 -9.38 -5.92 -1.93
CA THR A 173 -10.00 -7.15 -1.41
C THR A 173 -11.34 -7.37 -2.09
N TRP A 174 -12.21 -6.36 -2.08
CA TRP A 174 -13.53 -6.47 -2.69
C TRP A 174 -13.42 -6.52 -4.21
N ASP A 175 -12.51 -5.75 -4.80
CA ASP A 175 -12.26 -5.80 -6.25
C ASP A 175 -11.73 -7.17 -6.73
N SER A 176 -10.93 -7.88 -5.93
CA SER A 176 -10.43 -9.23 -6.29
C SER A 176 -11.52 -10.28 -6.48
N THR A 177 -12.69 -10.07 -5.85
CA THR A 177 -13.82 -11.01 -5.87
C THR A 177 -15.05 -10.46 -6.60
N ALA A 178 -15.02 -9.19 -7.01
CA ALA A 178 -16.08 -8.54 -7.75
C ALA A 178 -16.09 -8.94 -9.23
N ALA A 179 -17.26 -8.80 -9.87
CA ALA A 179 -17.40 -8.98 -11.32
C ALA A 179 -16.64 -7.89 -12.09
N ASP A 180 -16.67 -6.65 -11.58
CA ASP A 180 -15.81 -5.56 -12.03
C ASP A 180 -14.67 -5.38 -11.02
N ARG A 181 -13.45 -5.64 -11.49
CA ARG A 181 -12.22 -5.55 -10.69
C ARG A 181 -11.80 -4.13 -10.35
N HIS A 182 -12.56 -3.11 -10.72
CA HIS A 182 -12.27 -1.71 -10.36
C HIS A 182 -13.47 -1.01 -9.70
N ALA A 183 -14.44 -1.79 -9.23
CA ALA A 183 -15.65 -1.27 -8.62
C ALA A 183 -15.34 -0.36 -7.42
N TYR A 184 -14.31 -0.68 -6.62
CA TYR A 184 -13.88 0.05 -5.42
C TYR A 184 -12.49 0.69 -5.57
N PHE A 185 -12.01 0.85 -6.81
CA PHE A 185 -10.73 1.49 -7.11
C PHE A 185 -10.91 2.98 -7.46
N LEU A 186 -10.09 3.84 -6.84
CA LEU A 186 -10.08 5.29 -6.99
C LEU A 186 -11.45 5.94 -6.76
N ARG A 187 -12.08 5.59 -5.64
CA ARG A 187 -13.40 6.08 -5.23
C ARG A 187 -13.29 7.23 -4.21
N ASP A 188 -14.33 8.05 -4.18
CA ASP A 188 -14.50 9.10 -3.18
C ASP A 188 -15.25 8.59 -1.93
N ASP A 189 -15.22 9.39 -0.86
CA ASP A 189 -15.95 9.14 0.40
C ASP A 189 -17.43 8.84 0.13
N ARG A 190 -18.07 9.62 -0.77
CA ARG A 190 -19.50 9.49 -1.07
C ARG A 190 -19.86 8.13 -1.64
N PHE A 191 -19.01 7.58 -2.51
CA PHE A 191 -19.18 6.25 -3.04
C PHE A 191 -18.97 5.20 -1.96
N MET A 192 -17.84 5.29 -1.23
CA MET A 192 -17.45 4.27 -0.27
C MET A 192 -18.38 4.18 0.94
N MET A 193 -18.99 5.29 1.35
CA MET A 193 -19.97 5.33 2.45
C MET A 193 -21.24 4.50 2.17
N GLN A 194 -21.49 4.07 0.92
CA GLN A 194 -22.65 3.23 0.59
C GLN A 194 -22.48 1.79 1.10
N THR A 195 -21.23 1.35 1.29
CA THR A 195 -20.91 -0.04 1.65
C THR A 195 -19.88 -0.17 2.78
N HIS A 196 -19.17 0.90 3.10
CA HIS A 196 -18.13 0.95 4.12
C HIS A 196 -18.46 2.02 5.17
N THR A 197 -18.05 1.78 6.40
CA THR A 197 -18.13 2.74 7.51
C THR A 197 -16.78 2.85 8.20
N TRP A 198 -16.31 4.07 8.45
CA TRP A 198 -15.05 4.35 9.15
C TRP A 198 -15.16 5.64 9.97
N ASP A 199 -14.22 5.85 10.90
CA ASP A 199 -14.08 7.12 11.60
C ASP A 199 -13.44 8.15 10.66
N ARG A 200 -14.28 8.97 10.01
CA ARG A 200 -13.83 10.04 9.11
C ARG A 200 -12.97 11.12 9.80
N SER A 201 -13.00 11.22 11.13
CA SER A 201 -12.13 12.17 11.84
C SER A 201 -10.69 11.68 11.97
N ALA A 202 -10.46 10.37 11.81
CA ALA A 202 -9.14 9.73 11.92
C ALA A 202 -8.35 9.73 10.60
N TYR A 203 -9.00 10.00 9.46
CA TYR A 203 -8.42 9.88 8.12
C TYR A 203 -8.65 11.13 7.26
N PRO A 204 -7.77 11.44 6.29
CA PRO A 204 -8.02 12.54 5.37
C PRO A 204 -9.23 12.24 4.48
N ALA A 205 -10.02 13.27 4.17
CA ALA A 205 -11.18 13.16 3.30
C ALA A 205 -10.76 12.82 1.86
N ALA A 206 -11.43 11.85 1.24
CA ALA A 206 -11.30 11.53 -0.17
C ALA A 206 -12.46 12.18 -0.95
N ASP A 207 -12.37 13.49 -1.15
CA ASP A 207 -13.35 14.26 -1.93
C ASP A 207 -13.01 14.30 -3.43
N GLY A 208 -11.92 13.64 -3.83
CA GLY A 208 -11.40 13.58 -5.20
C GLY A 208 -12.31 12.76 -6.13
N GLY A 209 -13.07 13.45 -6.98
CA GLY A 209 -13.92 12.81 -8.00
C GLY A 209 -13.29 12.70 -9.39
N ALA A 210 -12.13 13.34 -9.61
CA ALA A 210 -11.61 13.59 -10.96
C ALA A 210 -10.92 12.38 -11.61
N LEU A 211 -10.20 11.57 -10.82
CA LEU A 211 -9.52 10.37 -11.32
C LEU A 211 -10.41 9.14 -11.14
N ARG A 212 -10.43 8.30 -12.18
CA ARG A 212 -11.10 6.99 -12.23
C ARG A 212 -10.23 6.01 -13.01
N CYS A 213 -10.43 4.71 -12.78
CA CYS A 213 -9.67 3.66 -13.47
C CYS A 213 -9.70 3.84 -15.00
N GLU A 214 -10.89 4.10 -15.55
CA GLU A 214 -11.10 4.22 -16.99
C GLU A 214 -10.30 5.38 -17.58
N THR A 215 -10.09 6.45 -16.81
CA THR A 215 -9.30 7.61 -17.25
C THR A 215 -7.82 7.25 -17.33
N ILE A 216 -7.31 6.49 -16.36
CA ILE A 216 -5.92 6.01 -16.36
C ILE A 216 -5.69 5.05 -17.52
N VAL A 217 -6.59 4.09 -17.71
CA VAL A 217 -6.49 3.12 -18.82
C VAL A 217 -6.55 3.83 -20.18
N GLN A 218 -7.39 4.86 -20.32
CA GLN A 218 -7.45 5.65 -21.54
C GLN A 218 -6.14 6.43 -21.79
N GLN A 219 -5.59 7.07 -20.76
CA GLN A 219 -4.29 7.76 -20.85
C GLN A 219 -3.16 6.81 -21.26
N MET A 220 -3.15 5.58 -20.73
CA MET A 220 -2.18 4.55 -21.12
C MET A 220 -2.34 4.14 -22.59
N ARG A 221 -3.58 3.95 -23.07
CA ARG A 221 -3.83 3.65 -24.49
C ARG A 221 -3.36 4.76 -25.40
N ASP A 222 -3.65 6.01 -25.04
CA ASP A 222 -3.28 7.19 -25.85
C ASP A 222 -1.76 7.41 -25.88
N ALA A 223 -1.04 7.01 -24.83
CA ALA A 223 0.42 7.05 -24.78
C ALA A 223 1.10 5.97 -25.64
N VAL A 224 0.45 4.80 -25.80
CA VAL A 224 0.94 3.66 -26.58
C VAL A 224 0.57 3.78 -28.07
N ILE A 225 -0.56 4.41 -28.38
CA ILE A 225 -1.00 4.69 -29.75
C ILE A 225 -0.87 6.21 -29.99
N PRO A 226 0.30 6.71 -30.43
CA PRO A 226 0.40 8.10 -30.82
C PRO A 226 -0.57 8.34 -31.98
N PHE A 227 -1.58 9.17 -31.74
CA PHE A 227 -2.54 9.60 -32.74
C PHE A 227 -1.77 10.29 -33.88
N SER A 228 -1.52 9.55 -34.98
CA SER A 228 -1.03 10.11 -36.24
C SER A 228 -2.18 10.88 -36.89
N ALA A 229 -2.49 12.05 -36.36
CA ALA A 229 -3.25 13.05 -37.10
C ALA A 229 -2.32 13.69 -38.12
N ASP A 230 -2.20 13.08 -39.30
CA ASP A 230 -1.79 13.83 -40.48
C ASP A 230 -2.90 14.84 -40.81
N LYS A 231 -2.73 16.08 -40.34
CA LYS A 231 -3.53 17.24 -40.73
C LYS A 231 -3.12 17.73 -42.12
N THR A 232 -3.08 16.86 -43.12
CA THR A 232 -3.07 17.29 -44.51
C THR A 232 -3.98 16.41 -45.34
N GLY A 233 -5.26 16.78 -45.38
CA GLY A 233 -6.18 16.35 -46.43
C GLY A 233 -5.72 16.88 -47.80
N ARG A 234 -4.64 16.34 -48.36
CA ARG A 234 -4.22 16.54 -49.74
C ARG A 234 -3.70 15.23 -50.32
N ARG A 235 -4.52 14.64 -51.19
CA ARG A 235 -3.99 13.84 -52.30
C ARG A 235 -3.08 14.75 -53.13
N ALA A 236 -1.79 14.45 -53.18
CA ALA A 236 -0.91 14.94 -54.22
C ALA A 236 -0.46 13.74 -55.06
N SER A 237 -0.99 13.70 -56.27
CA SER A 237 -0.49 12.94 -57.40
C SER A 237 0.84 13.55 -57.89
N ALA A 238 1.66 12.68 -58.49
CA ALA A 238 2.64 12.94 -59.55
C ALA A 238 4.15 13.02 -59.21
N CYS A 239 4.86 12.14 -59.93
CA CYS A 239 6.18 12.26 -60.55
C CYS A 239 7.48 12.05 -59.73
N ALA A 240 8.17 10.96 -60.08
CA ALA A 240 9.63 10.86 -60.11
C ALA A 240 10.24 11.89 -61.09
N PRO A 241 11.46 12.38 -60.87
CA PRO A 241 12.71 11.74 -61.36
C PRO A 241 13.85 11.83 -60.29
N HIS A 242 14.99 11.12 -60.35
CA HIS A 242 15.86 10.62 -61.42
C HIS A 242 16.46 9.26 -61.05
#